data_AF-A0A9Q4CDA3-F1
#
_entry.id   AF-A0A9Q4CDA3-F1
#
_cell.length_a   1.000
_cell.length_b   1.000
_cell.length_c   1.000
_cell.angle_alpha   90.00
_cell.angle_beta   90.00
_cell.angle_gamma   90.00
#
_symmetry.space_group_name_H-M   'P 1'
#
loop_
_entity.id
_entity.type
_entity.pdbx_description
1 polymer ?
#
loop_
_entity_poly.entity_id
_entity_poly.type
_entity_poly.pdbx_seq_one_letter_code
_entity_poly.pdbx_strand_id
1 'polypeptide(L)' 'MYGFIWRHIPGPRPVKILVAVFLLVAVFLLLMEVVYPWVSTLMPYNDVSV' A
#
# COMPACT_ATOMS: atom_id res chain seq x y z
N MET A 1 5.83 8.97 29.00
CA MET A 1 6.47 9.24 27.69
C MET A 1 6.09 8.21 26.60
N TYR A 2 4.82 7.80 26.50
CA TYR A 2 4.23 7.15 25.31
C TYR A 2 2.92 7.84 24.84
N GLY A 3 2.50 8.89 25.56
CA GLY A 3 1.18 9.51 25.39
C GLY A 3 1.05 10.42 24.17
N PHE A 4 2.16 10.94 23.62
CA PHE A 4 2.10 11.91 22.52
C PHE A 4 1.72 11.26 21.18
N ILE A 5 2.29 10.08 20.90
CA ILE A 5 1.98 9.28 19.69
C ILE A 5 0.52 8.78 19.73
N TRP A 6 0.02 8.44 20.93
CA TRP A 6 -1.36 8.00 21.10
C TRP A 6 -2.41 9.10 20.98
N ARG A 7 -2.00 10.37 21.08
CA ARG A 7 -2.89 11.55 21.03
C ARG A 7 -3.06 12.16 19.64
N HIS A 8 -2.11 11.96 18.73
CA HIS A 8 -2.16 12.54 17.38
C HIS A 8 -3.00 11.76 16.38
N ILE A 9 -3.34 10.52 16.69
CA ILE A 9 -4.19 9.71 15.81
C ILE A 9 -5.62 9.79 16.37
N PRO A 10 -6.55 10.51 15.70
CA PRO A 10 -7.91 10.65 16.16
C PRO A 10 -8.63 9.30 16.10
N GLY A 11 -9.21 8.90 17.22
CA GLY A 11 -10.07 7.71 17.31
C GLY A 11 -9.55 6.58 18.20
N PRO A 12 -10.46 5.72 18.70
CA PRO A 12 -10.15 4.58 19.55
C PRO A 12 -9.20 3.58 18.85
N ARG A 13 -8.49 2.73 19.62
CA ARG A 13 -7.59 1.66 19.12
C ARG A 13 -8.01 1.01 17.80
N PRO A 14 -9.26 0.56 17.60
CA PRO A 14 -9.71 -0.05 16.35
C PRO A 14 -9.61 0.89 15.13
N VAL A 15 -9.88 2.18 15.27
CA VAL A 15 -9.80 3.15 14.15
C VAL A 15 -8.36 3.28 13.65
N LYS A 16 -7.39 3.28 14.56
CA LYS A 16 -5.96 3.34 14.18
C LYS A 16 -5.52 2.12 13.39
N ILE A 17 -5.98 0.94 13.83
CA ILE A 17 -5.71 -0.32 13.12
C ILE A 17 -6.37 -0.27 11.74
N LEU A 18 -7.62 0.19 11.65
CA LEU A 18 -8.35 0.30 10.39
C LEU A 18 -7.64 1.24 9.40
N VAL A 19 -7.16 2.40 9.86
CA VAL A 19 -6.39 3.33 9.01
C VAL A 19 -5.06 2.72 8.57
N ALA A 20 -4.34 2.02 9.46
CA ALA A 20 -3.08 1.36 9.10
C ALA A 20 -3.30 0.24 8.07
N VAL A 21 -4.35 -0.57 8.25
CA VAL A 21 -4.75 -1.61 7.30
C VAL A 21 -5.15 -1.00 5.96
N PHE A 22 -5.93 0.09 6.00
CA PHE A 22 -6.33 0.80 4.78
C PHE A 22 -5.13 1.34 4.01
N LEU A 23 -4.15 1.93 4.70
CA LEU A 23 -2.91 2.39 4.06
C LEU A 23 -2.13 1.23 3.44
N LEU A 24 -2.02 0.10 4.12
CA LEU A 24 -1.38 -1.10 3.59
C LEU A 24 -2.07 -1.60 2.31
N VAL A 25 -3.40 -1.69 2.33
CA VAL A 25 -4.20 -2.09 1.17
C VAL A 25 -4.05 -1.08 0.03
N ALA A 26 -4.10 0.22 0.32
CA ALA A 26 -3.93 1.27 -0.68
C ALA A 26 -2.55 1.20 -1.35
N VAL A 27 -1.48 0.99 -0.58
CA VAL A 27 -0.12 0.82 -1.12
C VAL A 27 -0.02 -0.45 -1.96
N PHE A 28 -0.59 -1.56 -1.48
CA PHE A 28 -0.61 -2.83 -2.22
C PHE A 28 -1.33 -2.68 -3.57
N LEU A 29 -2.51 -2.04 -3.58
CA LEU A 29 -3.26 -1.78 -4.81
C LEU A 29 -2.50 -0.84 -5.74
N LEU A 30 -1.87 0.21 -5.23
CA LEU A 30 -1.05 1.12 -6.04
C LEU A 30 0.13 0.39 -6.69
N LEU A 31 0.80 -0.50 -5.95
CA LEU A 31 1.86 -1.35 -6.48
C LEU A 31 1.33 -2.27 -7.60
N MET A 32 0.15 -2.85 -7.44
CA MET A 32 -0.42 -3.78 -8.43
C MET A 32 -1.04 -3.07 -9.65
N GLU A 33 -1.71 -1.94 -9.47
CA GLU A 33 -2.42 -1.24 -10.56
C GLU A 33 -1.53 -0.26 -11.33
N VAL A 34 -0.46 0.26 -10.71
CA VAL A 34 0.41 1.27 -11.34
C VAL A 34 1.83 0.76 -11.54
N VAL A 35 2.47 0.28 -10.47
CA VAL A 35 3.89 -0.11 -10.53
C VAL A 35 4.07 -1.38 -11.35
N TYR A 36 3.26 -2.40 -11.12
CA TYR A 36 3.32 -3.67 -11.83
C TYR A 36 3.14 -3.51 -13.36
N PRO A 37 2.13 -2.79 -13.90
CA PRO A 37 2.04 -2.59 -15.34
C PRO A 37 3.22 -1.83 -15.93
N TRP A 38 3.83 -0.90 -15.19
CA TRP A 38 5.05 -0.25 -15.66
C TRP A 38 6.23 -1.23 -15.68
N VAL A 39 6.44 -1.97 -14.59
CA VAL A 39 7.52 -2.97 -14.48
C VAL A 39 7.33 -4.10 -15.49
N SER A 40 6.09 -4.50 -15.77
CA SER A 40 5.82 -5.58 -16.70
C SER A 40 6.35 -5.26 -18.08
N THR A 41 6.22 -4.02 -18.57
CA THR A 41 6.79 -3.61 -19.87
C THR A 41 8.31 -3.79 -19.98
N LEU A 42 9.03 -3.78 -18.85
CA LEU A 42 10.48 -3.94 -18.79
C LEU A 42 10.89 -5.42 -18.66
N MET A 43 9.93 -6.32 -18.43
CA MET A 43 10.23 -7.74 -18.28
C MET A 43 10.50 -8.38 -19.66
N PRO A 44 11.63 -9.10 -19.82
CA PRO A 44 12.06 -9.68 -21.09
C PRO A 44 11.21 -10.86 -21.58
N TYR A 45 10.10 -11.17 -20.89
CA TYR A 45 9.16 -12.24 -21.20
C TYR A 45 7.91 -11.77 -21.95
N ASN A 46 7.76 -10.46 -22.19
CA ASN A 46 6.60 -9.91 -22.89
C ASN A 46 6.66 -10.06 -24.43
N ASP A 47 7.83 -10.36 -24.99
CA ASP A 47 7.96 -10.76 -26.38
C ASP A 47 7.59 -12.25 -26.53
N VAL A 48 6.29 -12.54 -26.57
CA VAL A 48 5.81 -13.77 -27.21
C VAL A 48 5.91 -13.56 -28.72
N SER A 49 7.10 -13.80 -29.27
CA SER A 49 7.29 -13.94 -30.71
C SER A 49 6.45 -15.13 -31.20
N VAL A 50 5.27 -14.83 -31.74
CA VAL A 50 4.48 -15.75 -32.59
C VAL A 50 5.19 -15.94 -33.93
#